data_AF-F5Z200-F1
#
_entry.id   AF-F5Z200-F1
#
_cell.length_a   1.000
_cell.length_b   1.000
_cell.length_c   1.000
_cell.angle_alpha   90.00
_cell.angle_beta   90.00
_cell.angle_gamma   90.00
#
_symmetry.space_group_name_H-M   'P 1'
#
loop_
_entity.id
_entity.type
_entity.pdbx_description
1 polymer ?
#
loop_
_entity_poly.entity_id
_entity_poly.type
_entity_poly.pdbx_seq_one_letter_code
_entity_poly.pdbx_strand_id
1 'polypeptide(L)'
;MVDATRATPGDIRPQDRLMLGNWMDDNLLAGETFDTVLVDYLVGAIEGFAPYWQDRLFERLRPLVADGGRLYVTGLEPYVQYRPNTESGHVIWEIGRARDACLLLAGERPYREYPLEWILRQLEQAGFLAVESRYFPIRYGARHVYGQLNMCRNRLERFHSQALGSSMRQYIDDLQSRALALIEREGSLRYGRDYVIAVEPMP
;
A
#
# COMPACT_ATOMS: atom_id res chain seq x y z
N MET A 1 4.13 -13.38 15.87
CA MET A 1 4.44 -12.62 17.10
C MET A 1 5.62 -11.72 16.75
N VAL A 2 5.42 -10.43 16.97
CA VAL A 2 6.10 -9.27 16.36
C VAL A 2 7.53 -9.14 16.90
N ASP A 3 8.52 -9.74 16.26
CA ASP A 3 9.93 -9.60 16.67
C ASP A 3 10.93 -9.62 15.49
N ALA A 4 10.47 -9.34 14.28
CA ALA A 4 11.35 -9.21 13.12
C ALA A 4 11.53 -7.72 12.77
N THR A 5 12.76 -7.24 13.03
CA THR A 5 13.37 -6.03 12.47
C THR A 5 12.99 -4.69 13.09
N ARG A 6 13.35 -4.48 14.37
CA ARG A 6 13.73 -3.13 14.83
C ARG A 6 15.09 -2.77 14.21
N ALA A 7 15.10 -2.39 12.95
CA ALA A 7 16.24 -1.64 12.42
C ALA A 7 16.28 -0.33 13.22
N THR A 8 17.38 -0.06 13.92
CA THR A 8 17.63 1.27 14.45
C THR A 8 17.54 2.22 13.26
N PRO A 9 16.69 3.25 13.31
CA PRO A 9 16.74 4.30 12.30
C PRO A 9 18.20 4.77 12.22
N GLY A 10 18.72 5.03 11.02
CA GLY A 10 20.01 5.70 10.89
C GLY A 10 20.02 7.04 11.64
N ASP A 11 21.14 7.75 11.64
CA ASP A 11 21.25 9.03 12.36
C ASP A 11 20.13 10.01 11.97
N ILE A 12 19.16 10.16 12.86
CA ILE A 12 18.08 11.15 12.78
C ILE A 12 18.66 12.50 13.19
N ARG A 13 18.27 13.57 12.48
CA ARG A 13 18.75 14.93 12.80
C ARG A 13 18.26 15.32 14.19
N PRO A 14 18.96 16.19 14.93
CA PRO A 14 18.57 16.58 16.30
C PRO A 14 17.14 17.11 16.44
N GLN A 15 16.59 17.71 15.38
CA GLN A 15 15.23 18.25 15.32
C GLN A 15 14.16 17.24 14.90
N ASP A 16 14.54 16.06 14.41
CA ASP A 16 13.59 15.04 13.95
C ASP A 16 13.16 14.14 15.12
N ARG A 17 11.90 13.74 15.12
CA ARG A 17 11.33 12.79 16.09
C ARG A 17 10.75 11.61 15.33
N LEU A 18 11.11 10.38 15.74
CA LEU A 18 10.42 9.17 15.30
C LEU A 18 9.44 8.74 16.40
N MET A 19 8.17 8.62 16.03
CA MET A 19 7.11 8.18 16.93
C MET A 19 6.53 6.86 16.43
N LEU A 20 6.37 5.91 17.36
CA LEU A 20 5.70 4.65 17.12
C LEU A 20 4.38 4.65 17.90
N GLY A 21 3.29 4.28 17.24
CA GLY A 21 2.00 4.18 17.89
C GLY A 21 0.98 3.43 17.04
N ASN A 22 -0.19 3.21 17.63
CA ASN A 22 -1.35 2.63 16.96
C ASN A 22 -2.34 3.75 16.61
N TRP A 23 -2.83 3.78 15.36
CA TRP A 23 -3.80 4.77 14.92
C TRP A 23 -5.14 4.73 15.68
N MET A 24 -5.45 3.60 16.32
CA MET A 24 -6.62 3.47 17.20
C MET A 24 -6.38 4.01 18.62
N ASP A 25 -5.17 4.46 18.96
CA ASP A 25 -4.88 5.11 20.24
C ASP A 25 -5.12 6.62 20.13
N ASP A 26 -6.09 7.12 20.90
CA ASP A 26 -6.46 8.54 20.93
C ASP A 26 -5.32 9.43 21.46
N ASN A 27 -4.37 8.87 22.21
CA ASN A 27 -3.23 9.63 22.75
C ASN A 27 -2.10 9.80 21.73
N LEU A 28 -2.07 9.01 20.65
CA LEU A 28 -1.04 9.15 19.62
C LEU A 28 -1.14 10.53 18.96
N LEU A 29 -0.09 11.34 19.04
CA LEU A 29 -0.05 12.71 18.50
C LEU A 29 -1.12 13.64 19.10
N ALA A 30 -1.62 13.36 20.30
CA ALA A 30 -2.59 14.23 20.96
C ALA A 30 -1.99 15.62 21.21
N GLY A 31 -2.72 16.66 20.78
CA GLY A 31 -2.29 18.06 20.91
C GLY A 31 -1.20 18.50 19.92
N GLU A 32 -0.74 17.62 19.02
CA GLU A 32 0.19 17.99 17.95
C GLU A 32 -0.59 18.58 16.77
N THR A 33 0.02 19.51 16.05
CA THR A 33 -0.52 20.14 14.85
C THR A 33 0.63 20.53 13.93
N PHE A 34 0.44 20.36 12.62
CA PHE A 34 1.50 20.52 11.63
C PHE A 34 1.03 21.34 10.42
N ASP A 35 1.92 22.18 9.89
CA ASP A 35 1.66 22.95 8.66
C ASP A 35 1.58 22.06 7.41
N THR A 36 2.27 20.92 7.44
CA THR A 36 2.28 19.94 6.35
C THR A 36 2.25 18.53 6.90
N VAL A 37 1.29 17.74 6.44
CA VAL A 37 1.16 16.32 6.78
C VAL A 37 1.24 15.49 5.51
N LEU A 38 2.10 14.47 5.50
CA LEU A 38 2.23 13.52 4.41
C LEU A 38 1.69 12.16 4.85
N VAL A 39 0.73 11.64 4.09
CA VAL A 39 0.08 10.36 4.29
C VAL A 39 0.48 9.44 3.14
N ASP A 40 1.60 8.74 3.33
CA ASP A 40 2.20 7.92 2.28
C ASP A 40 1.69 6.47 2.34
N TYR A 41 0.82 6.07 1.40
CA TYR A 41 0.19 4.74 1.31
C TYR A 41 -0.52 4.25 2.60
N LEU A 42 -0.83 5.15 3.53
CA LEU A 42 -1.29 4.77 4.87
C LEU A 42 -2.65 4.07 4.85
N VAL A 43 -3.59 4.56 4.05
CA VAL A 43 -4.99 4.06 4.04
C VAL A 43 -5.03 2.57 3.73
N GLY A 44 -4.27 2.12 2.73
CA GLY A 44 -4.21 0.71 2.38
C GLY A 44 -3.47 -0.13 3.44
N ALA A 45 -2.44 0.44 4.07
CA ALA A 45 -1.68 -0.22 5.13
C ALA A 45 -2.51 -0.48 6.40
N ILE A 46 -3.50 0.38 6.70
CA ILE A 46 -4.36 0.27 7.89
C ILE A 46 -5.04 -1.10 8.00
N GLU A 47 -5.42 -1.75 6.90
CA GLU A 47 -6.13 -3.05 6.93
C GLU A 47 -5.36 -4.12 7.71
N GLY A 48 -4.02 -4.07 7.68
CA GLY A 48 -3.16 -5.01 8.38
C GLY A 48 -3.04 -4.77 9.90
N PHE A 49 -3.35 -3.56 10.37
CA PHE A 49 -3.05 -3.12 11.76
C PHE A 49 -4.29 -2.63 12.53
N ALA A 50 -5.25 -2.01 11.86
CA ALA A 50 -6.52 -1.53 12.39
C ALA A 50 -7.64 -1.82 11.36
N PRO A 51 -8.12 -3.08 11.26
CA PRO A 51 -9.11 -3.48 10.27
C PRO A 51 -10.42 -2.69 10.40
N TYR A 52 -11.03 -2.33 9.26
CA TYR A 52 -12.29 -1.56 9.18
C TYR A 52 -12.22 -0.14 9.76
N TRP A 53 -11.02 0.44 9.81
CA TRP A 53 -10.80 1.77 10.39
C TRP A 53 -10.40 2.82 9.33
N GLN A 54 -10.36 2.44 8.05
CA GLN A 54 -9.91 3.29 6.95
C GLN A 54 -10.80 4.53 6.74
N ASP A 55 -12.11 4.41 7.00
CA ASP A 55 -13.08 5.49 6.93
C ASP A 55 -12.86 6.56 8.00
N ARG A 56 -12.33 6.17 9.17
CA ARG A 56 -12.07 7.08 10.30
C ARG A 56 -10.72 7.79 10.24
N LEU A 57 -9.83 7.33 9.36
CA LEU A 57 -8.46 7.84 9.32
C LEU A 57 -8.42 9.35 9.08
N PHE A 58 -9.17 9.86 8.10
CA PHE A 58 -9.08 11.26 7.74
C PHE A 58 -9.70 12.18 8.80
N GLU A 59 -10.77 11.72 9.48
CA GLU A 59 -11.31 12.43 10.65
C GLU A 59 -10.24 12.54 11.76
N ARG A 60 -9.48 11.46 12.00
CA ARG A 60 -8.38 11.47 12.98
C ARG A 60 -7.22 12.38 12.58
N LEU A 61 -6.94 12.48 11.27
CA LEU A 61 -5.88 13.33 10.72
C LEU A 61 -6.27 14.82 10.67
N ARG A 62 -7.56 15.14 10.53
CA ARG A 62 -8.06 16.53 10.43
C ARG A 62 -7.52 17.50 11.49
N PRO A 63 -7.50 17.18 12.81
CA PRO A 63 -6.95 18.09 13.81
C PRO A 63 -5.42 18.18 13.80
N LEU A 64 -4.72 17.28 13.12
CA LEU A 64 -3.25 17.31 13.01
C LEU A 64 -2.77 18.28 11.92
N VAL A 65 -3.67 18.77 11.07
CA VAL A 65 -3.36 19.74 10.01
C VAL A 65 -3.75 21.13 10.49
N ALA A 66 -2.78 22.03 10.57
CA ALA A 66 -2.99 23.42 10.98
C ALA A 66 -4.00 24.13 10.08
N ASP A 67 -4.68 25.15 10.59
CA ASP A 67 -5.47 26.05 9.77
C ASP A 67 -4.55 26.75 8.75
N GLY A 68 -4.90 26.70 7.47
CA GLY A 68 -4.03 27.14 6.37
C GLY A 68 -2.87 26.18 6.03
N GLY A 69 -2.77 25.05 6.73
CA GLY A 69 -1.84 23.96 6.43
C GLY A 69 -2.35 23.05 5.32
N ARG A 70 -1.57 22.02 4.97
CA ARG A 70 -1.88 21.12 3.85
C ARG A 70 -1.60 19.66 4.15
N LEU A 71 -2.50 18.80 3.71
CA LEU A 71 -2.36 17.35 3.74
C LEU A 71 -2.07 16.83 2.32
N TYR A 72 -1.04 15.99 2.19
CA TYR A 72 -0.75 15.26 0.97
C TYR A 72 -1.03 13.78 1.19
N VAL A 73 -1.86 13.18 0.33
CA VAL A 73 -2.21 11.76 0.40
C VAL A 73 -1.70 11.07 -0.84
N THR A 74 -0.93 10.00 -0.67
CA THR A 74 -0.54 9.10 -1.76
C THR A 74 -1.26 7.76 -1.62
N GLY A 75 -1.47 7.10 -2.75
CA GLY A 75 -1.98 5.73 -2.77
C GLY A 75 -1.98 5.15 -4.17
N LEU A 76 -2.48 3.92 -4.29
CA LEU A 76 -2.48 3.15 -5.52
C LEU A 76 -3.92 2.88 -5.96
N GLU A 77 -4.19 3.02 -7.26
CA GLU A 77 -5.43 2.53 -7.82
C GLU A 77 -5.55 1.01 -7.68
N PRO A 78 -6.74 0.47 -7.31
CA PRO A 78 -6.94 -0.96 -7.20
C PRO A 78 -6.60 -1.70 -8.51
N TYR A 79 -5.70 -2.68 -8.43
CA TYR A 79 -5.10 -3.31 -9.61
C TYR A 79 -5.34 -4.83 -9.72
N VAL A 80 -5.96 -5.46 -8.72
CA VAL A 80 -6.14 -6.93 -8.63
C VAL A 80 -7.58 -7.41 -8.91
N GLN A 81 -8.53 -6.48 -8.92
CA GLN A 81 -9.97 -6.76 -9.00
C GLN A 81 -10.40 -7.19 -10.40
N TYR A 82 -9.94 -6.46 -11.42
CA TYR A 82 -10.37 -6.65 -12.80
C TYR A 82 -9.21 -7.10 -13.67
N ARG A 83 -9.50 -8.04 -14.58
CA ARG A 83 -8.50 -8.58 -15.51
C ARG A 83 -8.11 -7.49 -16.52
N PRO A 84 -6.82 -7.17 -16.68
CA PRO A 84 -6.37 -6.13 -17.62
C PRO A 84 -6.45 -6.62 -19.07
N ASN A 85 -6.34 -5.69 -20.03
CA ASN A 85 -6.33 -6.03 -21.47
C ASN A 85 -4.92 -6.02 -22.10
N THR A 86 -3.90 -5.68 -21.32
CA THR A 86 -2.50 -5.64 -21.77
C THR A 86 -1.73 -6.82 -21.20
N GLU A 87 -0.73 -7.32 -21.92
CA GLU A 87 0.14 -8.41 -21.44
C GLU A 87 0.86 -8.05 -20.13
N SER A 88 1.48 -6.86 -20.04
CA SER A 88 2.16 -6.41 -18.83
C SER A 88 1.20 -6.28 -17.64
N GLY A 89 0.01 -5.72 -17.89
CA GLY A 89 -1.05 -5.64 -16.87
C GLY A 89 -1.52 -7.01 -16.39
N HIS A 90 -1.68 -7.96 -17.30
CA HIS A 90 -2.03 -9.33 -16.96
C HIS A 90 -1.03 -9.96 -16.00
N VAL A 91 0.27 -9.82 -16.27
CA VAL A 91 1.33 -10.35 -15.40
C VAL A 91 1.29 -9.71 -14.01
N ILE A 92 1.18 -8.37 -13.91
CA ILE A 92 1.10 -7.68 -12.61
C ILE A 92 -0.17 -8.06 -11.85
N TRP A 93 -1.29 -8.17 -12.55
CA TRP A 93 -2.55 -8.63 -11.99
C TRP A 93 -2.45 -10.05 -11.44
N GLU A 94 -1.83 -10.98 -12.18
CA GLU A 94 -1.55 -12.34 -11.70
C GLU A 94 -0.62 -12.33 -10.47
N ILE A 95 0.44 -11.52 -10.46
CA ILE A 95 1.34 -11.38 -9.30
C ILE A 95 0.57 -10.92 -8.07
N GLY A 96 -0.26 -9.89 -8.19
CA GLY A 96 -1.07 -9.38 -7.08
C GLY A 96 -2.06 -10.43 -6.56
N ARG A 97 -2.70 -11.20 -7.45
CA ARG A 97 -3.62 -12.28 -7.06
C ARG A 97 -2.91 -13.46 -6.41
N ALA A 98 -1.76 -13.86 -6.94
CA ALA A 98 -0.93 -14.91 -6.36
C ALA A 98 -0.51 -14.54 -4.93
N ARG A 99 -0.11 -13.28 -4.74
CA ARG A 99 0.23 -12.74 -3.43
C ARG A 99 -0.94 -12.79 -2.46
N ASP A 100 -2.09 -12.25 -2.85
CA ASP A 100 -3.28 -12.25 -1.99
C ASP A 100 -3.70 -13.68 -1.62
N ALA A 101 -3.64 -14.62 -2.57
CA ALA A 101 -3.89 -16.05 -2.31
C ALA A 101 -2.88 -16.65 -1.33
N CYS A 102 -1.58 -16.36 -1.48
CA CYS A 102 -0.54 -16.87 -0.58
C CYS A 102 -0.68 -16.31 0.84
N LEU A 103 -1.05 -15.03 0.97
CA LEU A 103 -1.33 -14.43 2.29
C LEU A 103 -2.50 -15.15 2.97
N LEU A 104 -3.63 -15.27 2.27
CA LEU A 104 -4.83 -15.91 2.82
C LEU A 104 -4.57 -17.37 3.23
N LEU A 105 -3.91 -18.16 2.37
CA LEU A 105 -3.58 -19.56 2.64
C LEU A 105 -2.56 -19.74 3.78
N ALA A 106 -1.78 -18.71 4.09
CA ALA A 106 -0.87 -18.68 5.24
C ALA A 106 -1.52 -18.14 6.52
N GLY A 107 -2.82 -17.79 6.49
CA GLY A 107 -3.54 -17.21 7.62
C GLY A 107 -3.24 -15.72 7.85
N GLU A 108 -2.77 -15.01 6.83
CA GLU A 108 -2.53 -13.56 6.83
C GLU A 108 -3.64 -12.81 6.08
N ARG A 109 -3.69 -11.49 6.26
CA ARG A 109 -4.65 -10.61 5.55
C ARG A 109 -3.95 -9.86 4.42
N PRO A 110 -4.53 -9.82 3.20
CA PRO A 110 -4.09 -8.89 2.17
C PRO A 110 -4.47 -7.46 2.54
N TYR A 111 -3.61 -6.50 2.22
CA TYR A 111 -3.98 -5.09 2.23
C TYR A 111 -4.92 -4.78 1.06
N ARG A 112 -5.59 -3.63 1.14
CA ARG A 112 -6.55 -3.18 0.13
C ARG A 112 -6.17 -1.78 -0.34
N GLU A 113 -6.14 -1.64 -1.64
CA GLU A 113 -5.98 -0.34 -2.28
C GLU A 113 -7.36 0.26 -2.56
N TYR A 114 -7.45 1.58 -2.49
CA TYR A 114 -8.69 2.33 -2.65
C TYR A 114 -8.57 3.29 -3.83
N PRO A 115 -9.61 3.39 -4.68
CA PRO A 115 -9.55 4.29 -5.82
C PRO A 115 -9.53 5.74 -5.36
N LEU A 116 -8.87 6.62 -6.14
CA LEU A 116 -8.74 8.05 -5.85
C LEU A 116 -10.09 8.69 -5.52
N GLU A 117 -11.13 8.36 -6.29
CA GLU A 117 -12.48 8.89 -6.09
C GLU A 117 -13.07 8.54 -4.72
N TRP A 118 -12.77 7.35 -4.19
CA TRP A 118 -13.21 6.98 -2.84
C TRP A 118 -12.48 7.82 -1.80
N ILE A 119 -11.17 8.00 -1.96
CA ILE A 119 -10.35 8.80 -1.05
C ILE A 119 -10.80 10.26 -1.03
N LEU A 120 -11.08 10.86 -2.18
CA LEU A 120 -11.60 12.23 -2.26
C LEU A 120 -12.90 12.39 -1.46
N ARG A 121 -13.84 11.44 -1.58
CA ARG A 121 -15.09 11.49 -0.81
C ARG A 121 -14.84 11.37 0.70
N GLN A 122 -13.91 10.54 1.14
CA GLN A 122 -13.58 10.42 2.57
C GLN A 122 -12.90 11.68 3.09
N LEU A 123 -12.03 12.31 2.30
CA LEU A 123 -11.40 13.58 2.64
C LEU A 123 -12.43 14.70 2.78
N GLU A 124 -13.36 14.80 1.83
CA GLU A 124 -14.47 15.77 1.89
C GLU A 124 -15.32 15.57 3.15
N GLN A 125 -15.70 14.33 3.45
CA GLN A 125 -16.45 13.98 4.67
C GLN A 125 -15.71 14.35 5.96
N ALA A 126 -14.37 14.25 5.96
CA ALA A 126 -13.52 14.64 7.07
C ALA A 126 -13.23 16.16 7.16
N GLY A 127 -13.87 16.98 6.33
CA GLY A 127 -13.72 18.44 6.35
C GLY A 127 -12.45 18.95 5.66
N PHE A 128 -12.03 18.28 4.58
CA PHE A 128 -10.97 18.75 3.69
C PHE A 128 -11.50 19.14 2.31
N LEU A 129 -10.94 20.19 1.73
CA LEU A 129 -11.16 20.60 0.36
C LEU A 129 -9.99 20.13 -0.52
N ALA A 130 -10.29 19.42 -1.61
CA ALA A 130 -9.28 19.03 -2.58
C ALA A 130 -8.80 20.23 -3.42
N VAL A 131 -7.49 20.49 -3.38
CA VAL A 131 -6.84 21.56 -4.16
C VAL A 131 -6.37 21.01 -5.50
N GLU A 132 -5.74 19.85 -5.50
CA GLU A 132 -5.25 19.18 -6.70
C GLU A 132 -5.22 17.67 -6.50
N SER A 133 -5.42 16.92 -7.58
CA SER A 133 -5.12 15.50 -7.60
C SER A 133 -4.48 15.11 -8.93
N ARG A 134 -3.54 14.16 -8.90
CA ARG A 134 -2.82 13.72 -10.07
C ARG A 134 -2.50 12.23 -10.01
N TYR A 135 -2.59 11.58 -11.17
CA TYR A 135 -2.15 10.21 -11.37
C TYR A 135 -0.72 10.12 -11.89
N PHE A 136 -0.02 9.07 -11.47
CA PHE A 136 1.34 8.72 -11.87
C PHE A 136 1.37 7.26 -12.35
N PRO A 137 1.54 7.00 -13.65
CA PRO A 137 1.60 5.64 -14.19
C PRO A 137 2.81 4.85 -13.64
N ILE A 138 2.60 3.56 -13.34
CA ILE A 138 3.65 2.73 -12.73
C ILE A 138 4.38 1.88 -13.76
N ARG A 139 5.68 1.71 -13.53
CA ARG A 139 6.58 0.83 -14.26
C ARG A 139 7.30 -0.09 -13.29
N TYR A 140 6.93 -1.37 -13.29
CA TYR A 140 7.54 -2.35 -12.41
C TYR A 140 8.75 -2.99 -13.09
N GLY A 141 9.89 -2.97 -12.41
CA GLY A 141 11.11 -3.67 -12.81
C GLY A 141 11.29 -5.00 -12.09
N ALA A 142 12.39 -5.70 -12.40
CA ALA A 142 12.68 -7.04 -11.86
C ALA A 142 12.68 -7.08 -10.32
N ARG A 143 13.17 -6.02 -9.66
CA ARG A 143 13.17 -5.92 -8.19
C ARG A 143 11.77 -6.06 -7.60
N HIS A 144 10.76 -5.47 -8.22
CA HIS A 144 9.38 -5.60 -7.77
C HIS A 144 8.89 -7.04 -7.91
N VAL A 145 9.12 -7.67 -9.08
CA VAL A 145 8.75 -9.07 -9.35
C VAL A 145 9.37 -10.00 -8.31
N TYR A 146 10.69 -9.92 -8.10
CA TYR A 146 11.37 -10.73 -7.09
C TYR A 146 10.82 -10.48 -5.70
N GLY A 147 10.60 -9.20 -5.33
CA GLY A 147 10.06 -8.85 -4.01
C GLY A 147 8.70 -9.49 -3.74
N GLN A 148 7.75 -9.36 -4.68
CA GLN A 148 6.40 -9.92 -4.51
C GLN A 148 6.43 -11.45 -4.52
N LEU A 149 7.20 -12.08 -5.41
CA LEU A 149 7.18 -13.54 -5.55
C LEU A 149 8.01 -14.26 -4.49
N ASN A 150 9.11 -13.67 -4.01
CA ASN A 150 9.85 -14.21 -2.85
C ASN A 150 9.00 -14.11 -1.58
N MET A 151 8.27 -13.01 -1.40
CA MET A 151 7.29 -12.88 -0.33
C MET A 151 6.31 -14.07 -0.38
N CYS A 152 5.73 -14.39 -1.54
CA CYS A 152 4.85 -15.56 -1.71
C CYS A 152 5.53 -16.87 -1.32
N ARG A 153 6.75 -17.12 -1.85
CA ARG A 153 7.52 -18.35 -1.56
C ARG A 153 7.73 -18.57 -0.06
N ASN A 154 8.03 -17.51 0.68
CA ASN A 154 8.23 -17.59 2.14
C ASN A 154 6.96 -17.97 2.90
N ARG A 155 5.76 -17.73 2.34
CA ARG A 155 4.48 -18.06 2.99
C ARG A 155 4.05 -19.50 2.73
N LEU A 156 4.61 -20.15 1.71
CA LEU A 156 4.23 -21.53 1.34
C LEU A 156 4.48 -22.51 2.49
N GLU A 157 5.48 -22.27 3.34
CA GLU A 157 5.79 -23.10 4.52
C GLU A 157 4.67 -23.11 5.56
N ARG A 158 3.81 -22.08 5.54
CA ARG A 158 2.67 -21.93 6.46
C ARG A 158 1.36 -22.45 5.86
N PHE A 159 1.38 -22.95 4.63
CA PHE A 159 0.19 -23.55 4.06
C PHE A 159 -0.13 -24.84 4.80
N HIS A 160 -1.43 -25.06 5.06
CA HIS A 160 -1.88 -26.29 5.72
C HIS A 160 -1.59 -27.55 4.88
N SER A 161 -1.64 -27.44 3.54
CA SER A 161 -1.38 -28.55 2.62
C SER A 161 -0.04 -28.36 1.89
N GLN A 162 0.90 -29.30 2.10
CA GLN A 162 2.18 -29.32 1.41
C GLN A 162 2.05 -29.55 -0.11
N ALA A 163 1.05 -30.35 -0.52
CA ALA A 163 0.75 -30.56 -1.94
C ALA A 163 0.32 -29.25 -2.60
N LEU A 164 -0.58 -28.49 -1.94
CA LEU A 164 -0.98 -27.17 -2.41
C LEU A 164 0.19 -26.19 -2.46
N GLY A 165 1.05 -26.19 -1.42
CA GLY A 165 2.26 -25.35 -1.39
C GLY A 165 3.22 -25.67 -2.54
N SER A 166 3.40 -26.95 -2.88
CA SER A 166 4.24 -27.39 -3.99
C SER A 166 3.69 -26.92 -5.34
N SER A 167 2.39 -27.08 -5.59
CA SER A 167 1.74 -26.61 -6.82
C SER A 167 1.79 -25.08 -6.94
N MET A 168 1.57 -24.35 -5.83
CA MET A 168 1.67 -22.90 -5.81
C MET A 168 3.11 -22.43 -6.08
N ARG A 169 4.13 -23.13 -5.57
CA ARG A 169 5.54 -22.84 -5.88
C ARG A 169 5.80 -22.91 -7.38
N GLN A 170 5.34 -23.97 -8.04
CA GLN A 170 5.50 -24.13 -9.49
C GLN A 170 4.83 -22.97 -10.25
N TYR A 171 3.61 -22.59 -9.86
CA TYR A 171 2.91 -21.45 -10.46
C TYR A 171 3.69 -20.12 -10.26
N ILE A 172 4.22 -19.88 -9.06
CA ILE A 172 5.04 -18.69 -8.75
C ILE A 172 6.32 -18.65 -9.60
N ASP A 173 6.98 -19.79 -9.78
CA ASP A 173 8.23 -19.89 -10.54
C ASP A 173 7.99 -19.67 -12.05
N ASP A 174 6.90 -20.21 -12.60
CA ASP A 174 6.46 -19.92 -13.97
C ASP A 174 6.12 -18.43 -14.14
N LEU A 175 5.32 -17.87 -13.24
CA LEU A 175 4.91 -16.47 -13.28
C LEU A 175 6.13 -15.53 -13.20
N GLN A 176 7.14 -15.85 -12.38
CA GLN A 176 8.38 -15.09 -12.32
C GLN A 176 9.10 -15.12 -13.67
N SER A 177 9.22 -16.30 -14.28
CA SER A 177 9.92 -16.48 -15.55
C SER A 177 9.26 -15.68 -16.67
N ARG A 178 7.92 -15.75 -16.78
CA ARG A 178 7.13 -14.95 -17.72
C ARG A 178 7.31 -13.45 -17.49
N ALA A 179 7.26 -13.01 -16.24
CA ALA A 179 7.42 -11.60 -15.89
C ALA A 179 8.81 -11.05 -16.25
N LEU A 180 9.87 -11.81 -15.98
CA LEU A 180 11.24 -11.39 -16.28
C LEU A 180 11.53 -11.37 -17.78
N ALA A 181 11.05 -12.37 -18.54
CA ALA A 181 11.18 -12.36 -20.00
C ALA A 181 10.45 -11.16 -20.62
N LEU A 182 9.29 -10.80 -20.08
CA LEU A 182 8.54 -9.62 -20.51
C LEU A 182 9.27 -8.31 -20.18
N ILE A 183 9.91 -8.22 -19.00
CA ILE A 183 10.75 -7.08 -18.62
C ILE A 183 11.97 -6.96 -19.52
N GLU A 184 12.63 -8.07 -19.86
CA GLU A 184 13.76 -8.06 -20.79
C GLU A 184 13.36 -7.53 -22.16
N ARG A 185 12.16 -7.90 -22.63
CA ARG A 185 11.60 -7.46 -23.92
C ARG A 185 11.13 -6.00 -23.92
N GLU A 186 10.49 -5.53 -22.84
CA GLU A 186 9.77 -4.24 -22.81
C GLU A 186 10.42 -3.17 -21.90
N GLY A 187 11.50 -3.53 -21.20
CA GLY A 187 12.20 -2.72 -20.20
C GLY A 187 11.48 -2.63 -18.84
N SER A 188 10.15 -2.72 -18.81
CA SER A 188 9.35 -2.65 -17.57
C SER A 188 7.93 -3.15 -17.80
N LEU A 189 7.29 -3.67 -16.76
CA LEU A 189 5.86 -3.99 -16.79
C LEU A 189 5.05 -2.71 -16.51
N ARG A 190 4.25 -2.26 -17.49
CA ARG A 190 3.43 -1.05 -17.37
C ARG A 190 2.01 -1.40 -16.96
N TYR A 191 1.63 -1.09 -15.73
CA TYR A 191 0.27 -1.30 -15.26
C TYR A 191 0.02 -0.55 -13.96
N GLY A 192 -1.23 -0.18 -13.70
CA GLY A 192 -1.57 0.58 -12.51
C GLY A 192 -1.09 2.03 -12.55
N ARG A 193 -1.54 2.79 -11.56
CA ARG A 193 -1.19 4.19 -11.37
C ARG A 193 -1.30 4.53 -9.90
N ASP A 194 -0.30 5.22 -9.40
CA ASP A 194 -0.38 5.89 -8.11
C ASP A 194 -1.16 7.19 -8.27
N TYR A 195 -1.66 7.72 -7.18
CA TYR A 195 -2.19 9.06 -7.12
C TYR A 195 -1.55 9.86 -5.99
N VAL A 196 -1.51 11.17 -6.18
CA VAL A 196 -1.21 12.15 -5.14
C VAL A 196 -2.37 13.12 -5.09
N ILE A 197 -2.85 13.42 -3.89
CA ILE A 197 -3.92 14.39 -3.63
C ILE A 197 -3.35 15.43 -2.66
N ALA A 198 -3.47 16.69 -3.01
CA ALA A 198 -3.24 17.82 -2.11
C ALA A 198 -4.59 18.35 -1.63
N VAL A 199 -4.79 18.40 -0.32
CA VAL A 199 -6.01 18.95 0.28
C VAL A 199 -5.68 19.92 1.41
N GLU A 200 -6.62 20.83 1.64
CA GLU A 200 -6.54 21.83 2.71
C GLU A 200 -7.74 21.67 3.65
N PRO A 201 -7.58 21.95 4.95
CA PRO A 201 -8.69 22.10 5.87
C PRO A 201 -9.80 23.02 5.31
N MET A 202 -11.06 22.58 5.38
CA MET A 202 -12.18 23.49 5.16
C MET A 202 -12.24 24.53 6.29
N PRO A 203 -12.63 25.79 5.96
CA PRO A 203 -12.84 26.85 6.95
C PRO A 203 -13.92 26.52 7.99
#